data_AF-A0A8J6RF76-F1
#
_entry.id   AF-A0A8J6RF76-F1
#
_cell.length_a   1.000
_cell.length_b   1.000
_cell.length_c   1.000
_cell.angle_alpha   90.00
_cell.angle_beta   90.00
_cell.angle_gamma   90.00
#
_symmetry.space_group_name_H-M   'P 1'
#
loop_
_entity.id
_entity.type
_entity.pdbx_description
1 polymer ?
#
loop_
_entity_poly.entity_id
_entity_poly.type
_entity_poly.pdbx_seq_one_letter_code
_entity_poly.pdbx_strand_id
1 'polypeptide(L)'
;MIYDSLEKRIRAEALILKAQQQLKLAALDFGMRFAPSLRQRIETLIRQLQASLIEGDEIHIQQYSADLQFELNELDQQVRQQNPPNF
;
A
#
# COMPACT_ATOMS: atom_id res chain seq x y z
N MET A 1 -23.13 11.36 11.68
CA MET A 1 -21.66 11.35 11.87
C MET A 1 -21.03 9.95 11.93
N ILE A 2 -21.75 8.86 11.61
CA ILE A 2 -21.20 7.47 11.67
C ILE A 2 -20.70 6.97 10.30
N TYR A 3 -21.08 7.63 9.21
CA TYR A 3 -20.75 7.21 7.84
C TYR A 3 -19.28 7.50 7.46
N ASP A 4 -18.72 8.61 7.95
CA ASP A 4 -17.36 9.04 7.59
C ASP A 4 -16.27 8.08 8.11
N SER A 5 -16.41 7.60 9.35
CA SER A 5 -15.47 6.63 9.94
C SER A 5 -15.57 5.25 9.29
N LEU A 6 -16.77 4.80 8.93
CA LEU A 6 -16.98 3.55 8.18
C LEU A 6 -16.36 3.62 6.78
N GLU A 7 -16.58 4.73 6.06
CA GLU A 7 -16.03 4.95 4.73
C GLU A 7 -14.49 5.00 4.73
N LYS A 8 -13.89 5.68 5.71
CA LYS A 8 -12.43 5.71 5.92
C LYS A 8 -11.88 4.29 6.14
N ARG A 9 -12.56 3.49 6.96
CA ARG A 9 -12.17 2.10 7.24
C ARG A 9 -12.22 1.23 5.99
N ILE A 10 -13.31 1.31 5.23
CA ILE A 10 -13.48 0.57 3.96
C ILE A 10 -12.37 0.95 2.97
N ARG A 11 -12.04 2.24 2.86
CA ARG A 11 -10.95 2.71 1.98
C ARG A 11 -9.59 2.19 2.41
N ALA A 12 -9.29 2.22 3.70
CA ALA A 12 -8.04 1.70 4.25
C ALA A 12 -7.89 0.19 4.02
N GLU A 13 -8.96 -0.59 4.23
CA GLU A 13 -8.99 -2.03 3.94
C GLU A 13 -8.77 -2.32 2.46
N ALA A 14 -9.44 -1.57 1.57
CA ALA A 14 -9.23 -1.69 0.13
C ALA A 14 -7.78 -1.34 -0.28
N LEU A 15 -7.17 -0.34 0.36
CA LEU A 15 -5.79 0.05 0.12
C LEU A 15 -4.81 -1.06 0.53
N ILE A 16 -5.04 -1.71 1.68
CA ILE A 16 -4.23 -2.86 2.12
C ILE A 16 -4.29 -3.99 1.08
N LEU A 17 -5.49 -4.35 0.60
CA LEU A 17 -5.66 -5.40 -0.40
C LEU A 17 -4.93 -5.06 -1.71
N LYS A 18 -5.05 -3.81 -2.16
CA LYS A 18 -4.33 -3.33 -3.36
C LYS A 18 -2.82 -3.44 -3.17
N ALA A 19 -2.29 -3.02 -2.02
CA ALA A 19 -0.87 -3.08 -1.72
C ALA A 19 -0.33 -4.52 -1.78
N GLN A 20 -1.04 -5.46 -1.15
CA GLN A 20 -0.69 -6.88 -1.18
C GLN A 20 -0.70 -7.44 -2.61
N GLN A 21 -1.70 -7.06 -3.42
CA GLN A 21 -1.77 -7.48 -4.82
C GLN A 21 -0.60 -6.92 -5.64
N GLN A 22 -0.27 -5.64 -5.50
CA GLN A 22 0.85 -5.02 -6.23
C GLN A 22 2.19 -5.65 -5.86
N LEU A 23 2.45 -5.92 -4.57
CA LEU A 23 3.65 -6.63 -4.14
C LEU A 23 3.76 -8.04 -4.72
N LYS A 24 2.61 -8.73 -4.86
CA LYS A 24 2.53 -10.06 -5.47
C LYS A 24 2.81 -9.99 -6.97
N LEU A 25 2.18 -9.07 -7.69
CA LEU A 25 2.40 -8.88 -9.13
C LEU A 25 3.85 -8.51 -9.42
N ALA A 26 4.40 -7.53 -8.70
CA ALA A 26 5.80 -7.14 -8.84
C ALA A 26 6.77 -8.30 -8.54
N ALA A 27 6.45 -9.19 -7.59
CA ALA A 27 7.24 -10.39 -7.32
C ALA A 27 7.17 -11.41 -8.47
N LEU A 28 6.01 -11.54 -9.13
CA LEU A 28 5.81 -12.45 -10.25
C LEU A 28 6.54 -11.95 -11.50
N ASP A 29 6.48 -10.65 -11.77
CA ASP A 29 7.05 -10.04 -12.97
C ASP A 29 8.57 -9.86 -12.88
N PHE A 30 9.10 -9.49 -11.70
CA PHE A 30 10.51 -9.09 -11.53
C PHE A 30 11.26 -9.90 -10.47
N GLY A 31 10.60 -10.82 -9.78
CA GLY A 31 11.17 -11.62 -8.70
C GLY A 31 11.19 -10.92 -7.33
N MET A 32 11.48 -11.68 -6.27
CA MET A 32 11.46 -11.20 -4.88
C MET A 32 12.51 -10.14 -4.53
N ARG A 33 13.55 -9.98 -5.37
CA ARG A 33 14.63 -8.99 -5.16
C ARG A 33 14.32 -7.63 -5.78
N PHE A 34 13.19 -7.49 -6.45
CA PHE A 34 12.76 -6.21 -7.00
C PHE A 34 12.31 -5.26 -5.87
N ALA A 35 12.88 -4.05 -5.87
CA ALA A 35 12.57 -2.99 -4.91
C ALA A 35 12.51 -3.45 -3.44
N PRO A 36 13.58 -4.07 -2.89
CA PRO A 36 13.52 -4.72 -1.58
C PRO A 36 13.22 -3.74 -0.45
N SER A 37 13.74 -2.51 -0.54
CA SER A 37 13.47 -1.44 0.40
C SER A 37 12.02 -0.96 0.38
N LEU A 38 11.41 -0.81 -0.80
CA LEU A 38 10.01 -0.42 -0.94
C LEU A 38 9.08 -1.52 -0.40
N ARG A 39 9.35 -2.78 -0.75
CA ARG A 39 8.57 -3.93 -0.25
C ARG A 39 8.52 -3.94 1.27
N GLN A 40 9.67 -3.79 1.92
CA GLN A 40 9.74 -3.83 3.37
C GLN A 40 8.95 -2.69 4.04
N ARG A 41 8.97 -1.49 3.43
CA ARG A 41 8.19 -0.33 3.89
C ARG A 41 6.70 -0.57 3.71
N ILE A 42 6.27 -1.00 2.53
CA ILE A 42 4.87 -1.31 2.21
C ILE A 42 4.33 -2.37 3.19
N GLU A 43 5.07 -3.46 3.43
CA GLU A 43 4.67 -4.50 4.39
C GLU A 43 4.56 -3.96 5.83
N THR A 44 5.44 -3.04 6.21
CA THR A 44 5.40 -2.39 7.53
C THR A 44 4.17 -1.48 7.66
N LEU A 45 3.90 -0.65 6.65
CA LEU A 45 2.73 0.23 6.61
C LEU A 45 1.42 -0.55 6.59
N ILE A 46 1.36 -1.69 5.90
CA ILE A 46 0.20 -2.60 5.95
C ILE A 46 -0.05 -3.04 7.40
N ARG A 47 0.98 -3.50 8.12
CA ARG A 47 0.83 -3.95 9.52
C ARG A 47 0.40 -2.81 10.44
N GLN A 48 0.99 -1.63 10.28
CA GLN A 48 0.67 -0.45 11.09
C GLN A 48 -0.76 0.06 10.83
N LEU A 49 -1.20 0.06 9.56
CA LEU A 49 -2.55 0.43 9.18
C LEU A 49 -3.57 -0.59 9.71
N GLN A 50 -3.27 -1.90 9.63
CA GLN A 50 -4.11 -2.94 10.24
C GLN A 50 -4.26 -2.76 11.75
N ALA A 51 -3.16 -2.48 12.47
CA ALA A 51 -3.21 -2.22 13.91
C ALA A 51 -4.08 -0.99 14.22
N SER A 52 -3.89 0.10 13.48
CA SER A 52 -4.67 1.34 13.67
C SER A 52 -6.16 1.14 13.40
N LEU A 53 -6.51 0.31 12.40
CA LEU A 53 -7.91 -0.07 12.10
C LEU A 53 -8.55 -0.91 13.21
N ILE A 54 -7.75 -1.68 13.96
CA ILE A 54 -8.22 -2.45 15.12
C ILE A 54 -8.41 -1.53 16.33
N GLU A 55 -7.45 -0.63 16.55
CA GLU A 55 -7.45 0.32 17.68
C GLU A 55 -8.44 1.48 17.50
N GLY A 56 -8.89 1.73 16.26
CA GLY A 56 -9.78 2.85 15.94
C GLY A 56 -9.06 4.20 15.93
N ASP A 57 -7.74 4.20 15.70
CA ASP A 57 -6.93 5.42 15.67
C ASP A 57 -7.05 6.13 14.31
N GLU A 58 -8.02 7.03 14.19
CA GLU A 58 -8.32 7.72 12.94
C GLU A 58 -7.15 8.55 12.40
N ILE A 59 -6.30 9.11 13.28
CA ILE A 59 -5.15 9.93 12.89
C ILE A 59 -4.11 9.03 12.22
N HIS A 60 -3.76 7.92 12.87
CA HIS A 60 -2.80 6.97 12.31
C HIS A 60 -3.35 6.24 11.09
N ILE A 61 -4.66 5.94 11.03
CA ILE A 61 -5.29 5.41 9.81
C ILE A 61 -5.06 6.35 8.63
N GLN A 62 -5.31 7.64 8.81
CA GLN A 62 -5.15 8.62 7.74
C GLN A 62 -3.68 8.77 7.34
N GLN A 63 -2.77 8.85 8.33
CA GLN A 63 -1.34 8.99 8.10
C GLN A 63 -0.77 7.76 7.35
N TYR A 64 -0.96 6.56 7.89
CA TYR A 64 -0.44 5.34 7.28
C TYR A 64 -1.08 5.03 5.93
N SER A 65 -2.34 5.45 5.70
CA SER A 65 -2.95 5.34 4.37
C SER A 65 -2.28 6.26 3.35
N ALA A 66 -1.95 7.50 3.73
CA ALA A 66 -1.23 8.43 2.85
C ALA A 66 0.19 7.93 2.54
N ASP A 67 0.91 7.47 3.55
CA ASP A 67 2.26 6.92 3.41
C ASP A 67 2.25 5.65 2.54
N LEU A 68 1.29 4.75 2.77
CA LEU A 68 1.13 3.54 1.96
C LEU A 68 0.84 3.90 0.51
N GLN A 69 -0.05 4.85 0.25
CA GLN A 69 -0.37 5.28 -1.10
C GLN A 69 0.85 5.91 -1.81
N PHE A 70 1.68 6.65 -1.09
CA PHE A 70 2.94 7.19 -1.61
C PHE A 70 3.91 6.07 -2.02
N GLU A 71 4.18 5.12 -1.11
CA GLU A 71 5.11 4.02 -1.38
C GLU A 71 4.62 3.10 -2.52
N LEU A 72 3.31 2.91 -2.67
CA LEU A 72 2.74 2.20 -3.81
C LEU A 72 2.94 2.94 -5.14
N ASN A 73 2.82 4.27 -5.14
CA ASN A 73 3.10 5.07 -6.34
C ASN A 73 4.58 4.99 -6.73
N GLU A 74 5.49 4.96 -5.77
CA GLU A 74 6.92 4.75 -6.02
C GLU A 74 7.20 3.35 -6.59
N LEU A 75 6.53 2.31 -6.06
CA LEU A 75 6.62 0.96 -6.61
C LEU A 75 6.13 0.90 -8.05
N ASP A 76 4.96 1.48 -8.34
CA ASP A 76 4.39 1.53 -9.69
C ASP A 76 5.31 2.29 -10.67
N GLN A 77 5.96 3.36 -10.23
CA GLN A 77 6.96 4.06 -11.03
C GLN A 77 8.16 3.18 -11.34
N GLN A 78 8.71 2.46 -10.36
CA GLN A 78 9.82 1.54 -10.60
C GLN A 78 9.43 0.42 -11.57
N VAL A 79 8.22 -0.14 -11.46
CA VAL A 79 7.70 -1.15 -12.39
C VAL A 79 7.66 -0.60 -13.83
N ARG A 80 7.15 0.61 -14.02
CA ARG A 80 7.11 1.26 -15.34
C ARG A 80 8.49 1.57 -15.91
N GLN A 81 9.45 1.90 -15.05
CA GLN A 81 10.84 2.13 -15.49
C GLN A 81 11.51 0.83 -15.96
N GLN A 82 11.21 -0.30 -15.32
CA GLN A 82 11.74 -1.61 -15.74
C GLN A 82 11.03 -2.18 -16.97
N ASN A 83 9.75 -1.85 -17.17
CA ASN A 83 8.97 -2.25 -18.33
C ASN A 83 8.32 -1.03 -19.00
N PRO A 84 9.12 -0.20 -19.71
CA PRO A 84 8.58 0.96 -20.39
C PRO A 84 7.59 0.49 -21.47
N PRO A 85 6.41 1.11 -21.58
CA PRO A 85 5.49 0.79 -22.66
C PRO A 85 6.20 1.05 -23.99
N ASN A 86 6.29 0.02 -24.83
CA ASN A 86 6.74 0.19 -26.21
C ASN A 86 5.75 1.13 -26.92
N PHE A 87 6.21 2.33 -27.27
CA PHE A 87 5.49 3.27 -28.12
C PHE A 87 5.64 2.89 -29.60
#